data_AF-Q337N4-F1
#
_entry.id   AF-Q337N4-F1
#
_cell.length_a   1.000
_cell.length_b   1.000
_cell.length_c   1.000
_cell.angle_alpha   90.00
_cell.angle_beta   90.00
_cell.angle_gamma   90.00
#
_symmetry.space_group_name_H-M   'P 1'
#
loop_
_entity.id
_entity.type
_entity.pdbx_description
1 polymer ?
#
loop_
_entity_poly.entity_id
_entity_poly.type
_entity_poly.pdbx_seq_one_letter_code
_entity_poly.pdbx_strand_id
1 'polypeptide(L)'
;MAAVASSAEVHEGTRSCVLLNVRGYRAARRDATTATSYTSNGHPIEVSFRAALPPVLSDFYVYCPALQLQEPADYPSMVPKAIAVDGDLFLFRIPIDRVGTMSLTHNDYFVYMARSPPHRPRLDLLPNPSHDTLGDKEIAILSCADGGEQYVVTALRTIPGSKTIHRLHLYRSKPNGEQGRWTSQMVSVEGPLMRDLVCPIPETVHRQVHHVTSKVIRLGTGANGMVGWVDIWRGILLCDVLQESPKLHDMPLPLPAKSNSHRAFLNTTDQYCGDVAVSRDKSFIKYVEMEIVTPKIVSATPPGDCDPDPFLEWLRRRECKDLKRTLVHGRWKATTWRMPIPVTSWDDWCRDCAVESAELSTDNPKAYELLCAVSKESLKEDDDDKAMEAATTTTTRLPLGRLGMAYPAMSIDDDVIYVLTKPVMGNGKAAFLTAVDVRRKKVLAVAKLDSAVFMRYYLAVGISKHFFSAPGTRESLGQAEDHGQKSARRRRRRRGKRQE
;
A
#
# COMPACT_ATOMS: atom_id res chain seq x y z
N MET A 1 33.00 -45.48 -6.56
CA MET A 1 31.66 -44.95 -6.23
C MET A 1 31.80 -43.48 -5.84
N ALA A 2 31.88 -42.59 -6.83
CA ALA A 2 31.97 -41.16 -6.58
C ALA A 2 30.56 -40.60 -6.40
N ALA A 3 30.29 -40.06 -5.21
CA ALA A 3 29.04 -39.41 -4.87
C ALA A 3 28.87 -38.16 -5.76
N VAL A 4 27.85 -38.20 -6.61
CA VAL A 4 27.41 -37.04 -7.40
C VAL A 4 26.74 -36.09 -6.41
N ALA A 5 27.48 -35.07 -5.99
CA ALA A 5 26.92 -33.94 -5.28
C ALA A 5 25.95 -33.23 -6.23
N SER A 6 24.65 -33.47 -6.07
CA SER A 6 23.64 -32.63 -6.70
C SER A 6 23.79 -31.23 -6.12
N SER A 7 24.41 -30.34 -6.87
CA SER A 7 24.29 -28.92 -6.65
C SER A 7 22.82 -28.60 -6.86
N ALA A 8 22.08 -28.51 -5.75
CA ALA A 8 20.77 -27.87 -5.74
C ALA A 8 21.05 -26.42 -6.15
N GLU A 9 20.88 -26.14 -7.45
CA GLU A 9 20.60 -24.80 -7.92
C GLU A 9 19.42 -24.32 -7.08
N VAL A 10 19.74 -23.51 -6.07
CA VAL A 10 18.76 -22.72 -5.37
C VAL A 10 18.12 -21.90 -6.48
N HIS A 11 16.92 -22.31 -6.89
CA HIS A 11 15.99 -21.44 -7.57
C HIS A 11 15.73 -20.27 -6.62
N GLU A 12 16.67 -19.32 -6.63
CA GLU A 12 16.44 -17.94 -6.24
C GLU A 12 15.57 -17.36 -7.36
N GLY A 13 14.38 -17.94 -7.51
CA GLY A 13 13.31 -17.45 -8.33
C GLY A 13 13.06 -16.05 -7.83
N THR A 14 13.60 -15.09 -8.59
CA THR A 14 13.68 -13.69 -8.23
C THR A 14 12.26 -13.26 -7.89
N ARG A 15 11.94 -13.13 -6.60
CA ARG A 15 10.63 -12.64 -6.16
C ARG A 15 10.49 -11.26 -6.77
N SER A 16 9.73 -11.20 -7.85
CA SER A 16 9.54 -9.99 -8.66
C SER A 16 8.31 -9.23 -8.16
N CYS A 17 7.80 -9.56 -6.97
CA CYS A 17 6.80 -8.82 -6.23
C CYS A 17 7.52 -8.06 -5.12
N VAL A 18 7.29 -6.75 -5.08
CA VAL A 18 7.76 -5.89 -3.98
C VAL A 18 6.59 -5.20 -3.32
N LEU A 19 6.82 -4.75 -2.10
CA LEU A 19 5.96 -3.79 -1.44
C LEU A 19 6.56 -2.40 -1.64
N LEU A 20 5.96 -1.60 -2.49
CA LEU A 20 6.43 -0.26 -2.76
C LEU A 20 5.85 0.71 -1.74
N ASN A 21 6.71 1.53 -1.14
CA ASN A 21 6.29 2.68 -0.35
C ASN A 21 5.59 3.71 -1.26
N VAL A 22 4.36 4.09 -0.89
CA VAL A 22 3.57 5.07 -1.66
C VAL A 22 4.19 6.46 -1.60
N ARG A 23 4.94 6.79 -0.52
CA ARG A 23 5.63 8.07 -0.39
C ARG A 23 7.08 7.93 -0.82
N GLY A 24 7.49 8.77 -1.76
CA GLY A 24 8.88 8.85 -2.19
C GLY A 24 9.70 9.77 -1.29
N TYR A 25 11.01 9.56 -1.26
CA TYR A 25 11.94 10.41 -0.52
C TYR A 25 12.44 11.57 -1.39
N ARG A 26 12.52 12.77 -0.80
CA ARG A 26 13.15 13.95 -1.41
C ARG A 26 14.67 13.91 -1.22
N ALA A 27 15.35 13.05 -1.97
CA ALA A 27 16.80 12.89 -1.85
C ALA A 27 17.43 12.50 -3.19
N ALA A 28 18.67 12.93 -3.38
CA ALA A 28 19.48 12.51 -4.52
C ALA A 28 20.04 11.10 -4.30
N ARG A 29 19.86 10.25 -5.31
CA ARG A 29 20.50 8.94 -5.41
C ARG A 29 20.66 8.61 -6.89
N ARG A 30 21.89 8.56 -7.37
CA ARG A 30 22.19 8.20 -8.76
C ARG A 30 22.74 6.78 -8.82
N ASP A 31 22.12 5.97 -9.65
CA ASP A 31 22.50 4.58 -9.94
C ASP A 31 21.97 4.16 -11.32
N ALA A 32 22.04 2.87 -11.65
CA ALA A 32 21.58 2.35 -12.94
C ALA A 32 20.07 2.54 -13.20
N THR A 33 19.26 2.76 -12.16
CA THR A 33 17.81 2.99 -12.26
C THR A 33 17.45 4.46 -12.42
N THR A 34 18.45 5.35 -12.52
CA THR A 34 18.19 6.79 -12.53
C THR A 34 17.72 7.26 -13.90
N ALA A 35 16.52 7.83 -13.93
CA ALA A 35 15.99 8.57 -15.08
C ALA A 35 15.89 10.06 -14.75
N THR A 36 16.01 10.90 -15.78
CA THR A 36 16.01 12.36 -15.65
C THR A 36 15.00 12.99 -16.59
N SER A 37 14.38 14.09 -16.18
CA SER A 37 13.43 14.86 -16.99
C SER A 37 13.37 16.31 -16.51
N TYR A 38 12.34 17.03 -16.95
CA TYR A 38 12.02 18.36 -16.47
C TYR A 38 10.56 18.43 -16.01
N THR A 39 10.32 19.21 -14.96
CA THR A 39 8.97 19.59 -14.50
C THR A 39 8.31 20.55 -15.48
N SER A 40 7.00 20.75 -15.35
CA SER A 40 6.23 21.68 -16.21
C SER A 40 6.70 23.14 -16.09
N ASN A 41 7.32 23.51 -14.98
CA ASN A 41 7.98 24.80 -14.76
C ASN A 41 9.49 24.81 -15.09
N GLY A 42 10.01 23.77 -15.75
CA GLY A 42 11.36 23.73 -16.30
C GLY A 42 12.49 23.38 -15.31
N HIS A 43 12.17 22.86 -14.12
CA HIS A 43 13.18 22.42 -13.17
C HIS A 43 13.63 20.98 -13.46
N PRO A 44 14.94 20.68 -13.33
CA PRO A 44 15.44 19.33 -13.52
C PRO A 44 14.91 18.41 -12.41
N ILE A 45 14.54 17.19 -12.80
CA ILE A 45 14.07 16.15 -11.89
C ILE A 45 14.80 14.83 -12.18
N GLU A 46 15.15 14.11 -11.12
CA GLU A 46 15.76 12.79 -11.18
C GLU A 46 14.94 11.81 -10.33
N VAL A 47 14.77 10.59 -10.84
CA VAL A 47 14.09 9.51 -10.11
C VAL A 47 14.92 8.25 -10.11
N SER A 48 15.01 7.59 -8.96
CA SER A 48 15.68 6.31 -8.79
C SER A 48 14.97 5.42 -7.76
N PHE A 49 15.34 4.14 -7.72
CA PHE A 49 14.64 3.14 -6.92
C PHE A 49 15.59 2.37 -6.00
N ARG A 50 15.06 1.92 -4.87
CA ARG A 50 15.68 0.94 -3.99
C ARG A 50 14.72 -0.21 -3.79
N ALA A 51 15.00 -1.31 -4.47
CA ALA A 51 14.29 -2.56 -4.23
C ALA A 51 14.69 -3.16 -2.87
N ALA A 52 13.72 -3.75 -2.19
CA ALA A 52 13.88 -4.51 -0.96
C ALA A 52 12.92 -5.70 -0.97
N LEU A 53 13.31 -6.79 -0.29
CA LEU A 53 12.46 -7.97 -0.19
C LEU A 53 11.32 -7.72 0.83
N PRO A 54 10.06 -7.99 0.45
CA PRO A 54 8.95 -7.97 1.40
C PRO A 54 9.22 -8.83 2.65
N PRO A 55 8.78 -8.42 3.86
CA PRO A 55 7.90 -7.29 4.15
C PRO A 55 8.61 -5.92 4.25
N VAL A 56 9.92 -5.83 3.98
CA VAL A 56 10.59 -4.52 3.91
C VAL A 56 10.10 -3.78 2.68
N LEU A 57 9.81 -2.49 2.83
CA LEU A 57 9.35 -1.67 1.72
C LEU A 57 10.50 -1.36 0.77
N SER A 58 10.22 -1.50 -0.53
CA SER A 58 10.98 -0.85 -1.58
C SER A 58 10.61 0.62 -1.63
N ASP A 59 11.57 1.46 -1.98
CA ASP A 59 11.39 2.91 -1.99
C ASP A 59 11.76 3.49 -3.35
N PHE A 60 11.27 4.70 -3.61
CA PHE A 60 11.70 5.52 -4.72
C PHE A 60 12.13 6.89 -4.20
N TYR A 61 13.09 7.48 -4.90
CA TYR A 61 13.71 8.74 -4.57
C TYR A 61 13.44 9.71 -5.71
N VAL A 62 13.04 10.93 -5.37
CA VAL A 62 12.86 12.01 -6.34
C VAL A 62 13.71 13.18 -5.90
N TYR A 63 14.65 13.56 -6.75
CA TYR A 63 15.46 14.73 -6.57
C TYR A 63 15.03 15.82 -7.54
N CYS A 64 14.48 16.90 -7.01
CA CYS A 64 14.21 18.13 -7.75
C CYS A 64 14.63 19.30 -6.86
N PRO A 65 15.66 20.09 -7.24
CA PRO A 65 16.15 21.19 -6.42
C PRO A 65 15.06 22.19 -6.02
N ALA A 66 14.11 22.46 -6.92
CA ALA A 66 13.00 23.37 -6.65
C ALA A 66 12.03 22.83 -5.58
N LEU A 67 11.75 21.52 -5.59
CA LEU A 67 11.00 20.89 -4.50
C LEU A 67 11.75 21.03 -3.19
N GLN A 68 13.07 20.87 -3.18
CA GLN A 68 13.88 20.93 -1.96
C GLN A 68 13.82 22.29 -1.24
N LEU A 69 13.53 23.37 -1.97
CA LEU A 69 13.39 24.72 -1.43
C LEU A 69 12.04 24.98 -0.76
N GLN A 70 11.02 24.14 -0.99
CA GLN A 70 9.74 24.25 -0.30
C GLN A 70 9.84 23.67 1.13
N GLU A 71 9.24 24.40 2.08
CA GLU A 71 9.08 24.17 3.54
C GLU A 71 8.89 22.69 3.96
N PRO A 72 9.15 22.35 5.24
CA PRO A 72 10.06 21.29 5.62
C PRO A 72 9.75 19.94 4.98
N ALA A 73 10.81 19.19 4.66
CA ALA A 73 10.80 17.93 3.91
C ALA A 73 9.76 16.90 4.39
N ASP A 74 9.34 16.99 5.66
CA ASP A 74 8.43 16.05 6.32
C ASP A 74 6.95 16.44 6.23
N TYR A 75 6.58 17.56 5.59
CA TYR A 75 5.16 17.83 5.35
C TYR A 75 4.58 16.72 4.46
N PRO A 76 3.61 15.93 4.96
CA PRO A 76 3.15 14.72 4.29
C PRO A 76 2.50 14.96 2.94
N SER A 77 2.16 16.22 2.65
CA SER A 77 1.53 16.67 1.42
C SER A 77 2.53 17.14 0.36
N MET A 78 3.81 17.37 0.72
CA MET A 78 4.85 17.92 -0.16
C MET A 78 5.88 16.86 -0.60
N VAL A 79 5.51 15.59 -0.54
CA VAL A 79 6.37 14.46 -0.94
C VAL A 79 5.89 13.84 -2.24
N PRO A 80 6.80 13.28 -3.05
CA PRO A 80 6.44 12.47 -4.20
C PRO A 80 5.51 11.33 -3.82
N LYS A 81 4.55 10.99 -4.68
CA LYS A 81 3.58 9.93 -4.43
C LYS A 81 3.48 8.95 -5.58
N ALA A 82 3.68 7.67 -5.31
CA ALA A 82 3.40 6.58 -6.25
C ALA A 82 1.89 6.47 -6.50
N ILE A 83 1.51 6.32 -7.77
CA ILE A 83 0.12 6.28 -8.22
C ILE A 83 -0.22 4.90 -8.78
N ALA A 84 0.52 4.43 -9.77
CA ALA A 84 0.26 3.16 -10.45
C ALA A 84 1.55 2.49 -10.91
N VAL A 85 1.54 1.16 -11.02
CA VAL A 85 2.67 0.35 -11.48
C VAL A 85 2.14 -0.76 -12.37
N ASP A 86 2.74 -0.96 -13.53
CA ASP A 86 2.46 -2.09 -14.42
C ASP A 86 3.74 -2.52 -15.14
N GLY A 87 4.29 -3.68 -14.77
CA GLY A 87 5.48 -4.23 -15.40
C GLY A 87 6.74 -3.39 -15.22
N ASP A 88 7.19 -2.77 -16.30
CA ASP A 88 8.33 -1.84 -16.39
C ASP A 88 7.94 -0.36 -16.21
N LEU A 89 6.65 -0.07 -16.07
CA LEU A 89 6.12 1.28 -15.94
C LEU A 89 5.81 1.64 -14.48
N PHE A 90 6.17 2.86 -14.10
CA PHE A 90 5.90 3.44 -12.80
C PHE A 90 5.37 4.87 -12.96
N LEU A 91 4.13 5.11 -12.50
CA LEU A 91 3.52 6.42 -12.47
C LEU A 91 3.60 7.00 -11.07
N PHE A 92 4.13 8.21 -10.95
CA PHE A 92 4.11 8.99 -9.70
C PHE A 92 3.76 10.44 -9.99
N ARG A 93 3.47 11.19 -8.92
CA ARG A 93 3.30 12.64 -9.00
C ARG A 93 4.17 13.39 -8.01
N ILE A 94 4.46 14.64 -8.35
CA ILE A 94 5.03 15.63 -7.44
C ILE A 94 4.16 16.90 -7.44
N PRO A 95 4.09 17.63 -6.32
CA PRO A 95 3.46 18.94 -6.29
C PRO A 95 4.34 19.98 -7.00
N ILE A 96 3.76 20.84 -7.84
CA ILE A 96 4.49 21.91 -8.54
C ILE A 96 4.73 23.09 -7.59
N ASP A 97 3.75 23.38 -6.74
CA ASP A 97 3.76 24.46 -5.77
C ASP A 97 3.13 24.03 -4.43
N ARG A 98 3.05 24.98 -3.49
CA ARG A 98 2.45 24.77 -2.17
C ARG A 98 0.95 24.45 -2.21
N VAL A 99 0.25 24.77 -3.30
CA VAL A 99 -1.19 24.50 -3.51
C VAL A 99 -1.43 23.13 -4.15
N GLY A 100 -0.39 22.49 -4.71
CA GLY A 100 -0.38 21.10 -5.17
C GLY A 100 -0.98 20.08 -4.20
N THR A 101 -1.00 20.41 -2.91
CA THR A 101 -1.61 19.59 -1.86
C THR A 101 -3.13 19.64 -1.87
N MET A 102 -3.70 20.82 -2.19
CA MET A 102 -5.13 21.10 -2.17
C MET A 102 -5.76 20.90 -3.56
N SER A 103 -4.96 20.95 -4.61
CA SER A 103 -5.43 20.77 -5.97
C SER A 103 -4.55 19.82 -6.77
N LEU A 104 -5.19 18.77 -7.29
CA LEU A 104 -4.59 17.82 -8.23
C LEU A 104 -4.13 18.52 -9.52
N THR A 105 -4.65 19.72 -9.85
CA THR A 105 -4.20 20.50 -11.03
C THR A 105 -2.81 21.11 -10.87
N HIS A 106 -2.30 21.24 -9.64
CA HIS A 106 -0.97 21.79 -9.34
C HIS A 106 0.04 20.68 -9.05
N ASN A 107 -0.09 19.55 -9.75
CA ASN A 107 0.82 18.42 -9.68
C ASN A 107 1.32 18.06 -11.07
N ASP A 108 2.61 17.75 -11.16
CA ASP A 108 3.17 17.10 -12.33
C ASP A 108 3.09 15.58 -12.11
N TYR A 109 2.58 14.88 -13.12
CA TYR A 109 2.56 13.43 -13.17
C TYR A 109 3.65 12.96 -14.11
N PHE A 110 4.37 11.93 -13.70
CA PHE A 110 5.50 11.40 -14.45
C PHE A 110 5.38 9.90 -14.65
N VAL A 111 5.65 9.45 -15.86
CA VAL A 111 5.80 8.03 -16.19
C VAL A 111 7.28 7.71 -16.30
N TYR A 112 7.75 6.88 -15.38
CA TYR A 112 9.05 6.23 -15.46
C TYR A 112 8.89 4.90 -16.20
N MET A 113 9.79 4.65 -17.15
CA MET A 113 9.89 3.40 -17.92
C MET A 113 11.26 2.77 -17.69
N ALA A 114 11.26 1.63 -17.02
CA ALA A 114 12.47 0.84 -16.79
C ALA A 114 12.95 0.22 -18.10
N ARG A 115 14.27 0.19 -18.32
CA ARG A 115 14.88 -0.42 -19.51
C ARG A 115 16.05 -1.33 -19.14
N SER A 116 16.32 -2.31 -20.00
CA SER A 116 17.51 -3.15 -19.88
C SER A 116 18.76 -2.37 -20.32
N PRO A 117 19.90 -2.50 -19.61
CA PRO A 117 21.18 -2.08 -20.13
C PRO A 117 21.42 -2.63 -21.55
N PRO A 118 22.02 -1.85 -22.46
CA PRO A 118 22.67 -0.55 -22.23
C PRO A 118 21.71 0.66 -22.21
N HIS A 119 20.40 0.46 -22.42
CA HIS A 119 19.44 1.55 -22.46
C HIS A 119 19.18 2.10 -21.05
N ARG A 120 19.27 3.42 -20.91
CA ARG A 120 18.87 4.10 -19.67
C ARG A 120 17.35 4.14 -19.56
N PRO A 121 16.82 4.12 -18.33
CA PRO A 121 15.39 4.34 -18.13
C PRO A 121 14.96 5.73 -18.60
N ARG A 122 13.69 5.84 -18.98
CA ARG A 122 13.07 7.06 -19.50
C ARG A 122 12.10 7.64 -18.49
N LEU A 123 11.98 8.97 -18.46
CA LEU A 123 11.08 9.68 -17.56
C LEU A 123 10.29 10.75 -18.34
N ASP A 124 9.01 10.50 -18.52
CA ASP A 124 8.10 11.34 -19.30
C ASP A 124 7.21 12.18 -18.38
N LEU A 125 7.14 13.48 -18.63
CA LEU A 125 6.15 14.36 -18.03
C LEU A 125 4.80 14.16 -18.74
N LEU A 126 3.77 13.76 -18.00
CA LEU A 126 2.42 13.69 -18.54
C LEU A 126 1.82 15.09 -18.63
N PRO A 127 1.25 15.48 -19.78
CA PRO A 127 0.47 16.70 -19.85
C PRO A 127 -0.73 16.62 -18.91
N ASN A 128 -1.07 17.71 -18.24
CA ASN A 128 -2.28 17.79 -17.43
C ASN A 128 -3.52 17.66 -18.36
N PRO A 129 -4.47 16.74 -18.11
CA PRO A 129 -5.73 16.71 -18.83
C PRO A 129 -6.44 18.05 -18.63
N SER A 130 -6.70 18.78 -19.72
CA SER A 130 -6.93 20.23 -19.70
C SER A 130 -8.13 20.74 -18.87
N HIS A 131 -9.01 19.87 -18.37
CA HIS A 131 -10.23 20.28 -17.65
C HIS A 131 -10.66 19.37 -16.49
N ASP A 132 -9.97 18.27 -16.19
CA ASP A 132 -10.43 17.31 -15.19
C ASP A 132 -9.32 16.95 -14.19
N THR A 133 -9.61 17.10 -12.90
CA THR A 133 -8.75 16.58 -11.83
C THR A 133 -8.91 15.07 -11.73
N LEU A 134 -7.93 14.29 -12.19
CA LEU A 134 -7.94 12.84 -12.04
C LEU A 134 -7.50 12.44 -10.64
N GLY A 135 -8.33 11.70 -9.91
CA GLY A 135 -7.97 11.20 -8.59
C GLY A 135 -6.88 10.13 -8.66
N ASP A 136 -5.89 10.18 -7.77
CA ASP A 136 -4.79 9.20 -7.70
C ASP A 136 -5.27 7.73 -7.75
N LYS A 137 -6.42 7.42 -7.14
CA LYS A 137 -6.96 6.06 -7.06
C LYS A 137 -7.73 5.62 -8.31
N GLU A 138 -7.96 6.52 -9.25
CA GLU A 138 -8.73 6.29 -10.48
C GLU A 138 -7.82 5.97 -11.66
N ILE A 139 -6.50 6.19 -11.52
CA ILE A 139 -5.53 6.12 -12.60
C ILE A 139 -4.91 4.72 -12.68
N ALA A 140 -4.91 4.16 -13.89
CA ALA A 140 -4.11 3.00 -14.27
C ALA A 140 -3.11 3.38 -15.36
N ILE A 141 -2.05 2.58 -15.44
CA ILE A 141 -1.05 2.62 -16.50
C ILE A 141 -0.95 1.24 -17.14
N LEU A 142 -0.75 1.21 -18.46
CA LEU A 142 -0.70 0.00 -19.27
C LEU A 142 0.50 0.10 -20.22
N SER A 143 1.29 -0.96 -20.33
CA SER A 143 2.27 -1.12 -21.41
C SER A 143 1.58 -1.61 -22.69
N CYS A 144 1.87 -1.00 -23.83
CA CYS A 144 1.38 -1.46 -25.13
C CYS A 144 2.31 -2.55 -25.69
N ALA A 145 1.73 -3.55 -26.37
CA ALA A 145 2.46 -4.70 -26.91
C ALA A 145 3.55 -4.35 -27.95
N ASP A 146 3.56 -3.13 -28.48
CA ASP A 146 4.47 -2.66 -29.54
C ASP A 146 5.89 -2.40 -29.01
N GLY A 147 6.55 -3.47 -28.55
CA GLY A 147 7.96 -3.45 -28.13
C GLY A 147 8.26 -2.70 -26.83
N GLY A 148 7.24 -2.35 -26.04
CA GLY A 148 7.41 -1.68 -24.73
C GLY A 148 7.79 -0.20 -24.82
N GLU A 149 7.77 0.40 -26.01
CA GLU A 149 8.13 1.82 -26.20
C GLU A 149 6.96 2.78 -26.00
N GLN A 150 5.74 2.23 -25.94
CA GLN A 150 4.49 2.98 -25.79
C GLN A 150 3.71 2.47 -24.58
N TYR A 151 3.01 3.40 -23.94
CA TYR A 151 2.14 3.15 -22.82
C TYR A 151 0.84 3.96 -22.94
N VAL A 152 -0.14 3.52 -22.17
CA VAL A 152 -1.43 4.19 -22.02
C VAL A 152 -1.66 4.50 -20.55
N VAL A 153 -2.12 5.71 -20.26
CA VAL A 153 -2.61 6.09 -18.93
C VAL A 153 -4.10 6.28 -19.04
N THR A 154 -4.86 5.66 -18.16
CA THR A 154 -6.32 5.71 -18.18
C THR A 154 -6.87 6.07 -16.82
N ALA A 155 -7.99 6.78 -16.78
CA ALA A 155 -8.73 7.02 -15.55
C ALA A 155 -10.23 6.98 -15.79
N LEU A 156 -10.99 6.55 -14.79
CA LEU A 156 -12.45 6.50 -14.83
C LEU A 156 -13.02 7.39 -13.74
N ARG A 157 -13.74 8.43 -14.15
CA ARG A 157 -14.39 9.37 -13.23
C ARG A 157 -15.88 9.11 -13.20
N THR A 158 -16.42 8.88 -12.01
CA THR A 158 -17.87 8.76 -11.81
C THR A 158 -18.52 10.13 -11.93
N ILE A 159 -19.60 10.22 -12.72
CA ILE A 159 -20.37 11.44 -12.86
C ILE A 159 -21.29 11.59 -11.64
N PRO A 160 -21.21 12.70 -10.88
CA PRO A 160 -22.12 12.94 -9.76
C PRO A 160 -23.59 12.81 -10.18
N GLY A 161 -24.37 12.10 -9.37
CA GLY A 161 -25.80 11.84 -9.63
C GLY A 161 -26.10 10.70 -10.62
N SER A 162 -25.10 10.17 -11.32
CA SER A 162 -25.29 8.98 -12.17
C SER A 162 -24.86 7.70 -11.45
N LYS A 163 -25.63 6.62 -11.63
CA LYS A 163 -25.27 5.27 -11.15
C LYS A 163 -24.46 4.48 -12.19
N THR A 164 -24.65 4.78 -13.47
CA THR A 164 -24.15 3.93 -14.58
C THR A 164 -23.19 4.67 -15.50
N ILE A 165 -23.21 6.01 -15.54
CA ILE A 165 -22.43 6.82 -16.48
C ILE A 165 -21.15 7.33 -15.84
N HIS A 166 -20.04 7.14 -16.56
CA HIS A 166 -18.70 7.50 -16.14
C HIS A 166 -17.98 8.20 -17.30
N ARG A 167 -17.02 9.06 -16.99
CA ARG A 167 -16.11 9.65 -17.97
C ARG A 167 -14.80 8.86 -17.98
N LEU A 168 -14.47 8.25 -19.11
CA LEU A 168 -13.21 7.58 -19.34
C LEU A 168 -12.21 8.57 -19.96
N HIS A 169 -11.06 8.71 -19.33
CA HIS A 169 -9.92 9.48 -19.83
C HIS A 169 -8.83 8.53 -20.28
N LEU A 170 -8.24 8.79 -21.44
CA LEU A 170 -7.22 7.97 -22.04
C LEU A 170 -6.10 8.84 -22.63
N TYR A 171 -4.89 8.67 -22.13
CA TYR A 171 -3.66 9.21 -22.70
C TYR A 171 -2.95 8.10 -23.47
N ARG A 172 -2.63 8.35 -24.74
CA ARG A 172 -1.76 7.47 -25.52
C ARG A 172 -0.41 8.14 -25.68
N SER A 173 0.66 7.54 -25.15
CA SER A 173 2.03 8.00 -25.41
C SER A 173 2.39 7.81 -26.88
N LYS A 174 3.39 8.54 -27.35
CA LYS A 174 4.01 8.28 -28.65
C LYS A 174 5.39 7.63 -28.47
N PRO A 175 5.91 6.94 -29.52
CA PRO A 175 7.28 6.48 -29.55
C PRO A 175 8.30 7.61 -29.31
N ASN A 176 9.51 7.23 -28.88
CA ASN A 176 10.71 8.09 -28.88
C ASN A 176 10.72 9.37 -28.02
N GLY A 177 9.83 9.55 -27.05
CA GLY A 177 9.82 10.79 -26.24
C GLY A 177 8.71 11.76 -26.58
N GLU A 178 8.06 11.57 -27.73
CA GLU A 178 7.08 12.55 -28.20
C GLU A 178 5.86 12.64 -27.29
N GLN A 179 5.32 13.85 -27.18
CA GLN A 179 4.15 14.09 -26.36
C GLN A 179 2.92 13.40 -26.97
N GLY A 180 2.34 12.51 -26.19
CA GLY A 180 1.07 11.86 -26.47
C GLY A 180 -0.14 12.80 -26.38
N ARG A 181 -1.33 12.23 -26.55
CA ARG A 181 -2.60 12.98 -26.53
C ARG A 181 -3.59 12.36 -25.55
N TRP A 182 -4.28 13.23 -24.79
CA TRP A 182 -5.46 12.86 -24.01
C TRP A 182 -6.72 12.85 -24.89
N THR A 183 -7.56 11.85 -24.66
CA THR A 183 -8.93 11.74 -25.18
C THR A 183 -9.87 11.44 -24.02
N SER A 184 -11.12 11.88 -24.13
CA SER A 184 -12.14 11.66 -23.11
C SER A 184 -13.44 11.26 -23.77
N GLN A 185 -14.15 10.29 -23.20
CA GLN A 185 -15.46 9.85 -23.68
C GLN A 185 -16.35 9.42 -22.52
N MET A 186 -17.67 9.48 -22.71
CA MET A 186 -18.62 8.95 -21.75
C MET A 186 -18.82 7.46 -22.01
N VAL A 187 -18.75 6.66 -20.95
CA VAL A 187 -18.97 5.22 -20.97
C VAL A 187 -20.03 4.87 -19.94
N SER A 188 -20.83 3.85 -20.21
CA SER A 188 -21.89 3.41 -19.31
C SER A 188 -21.87 1.91 -19.08
N VAL A 189 -22.43 1.49 -17.94
CA VAL A 189 -22.74 0.09 -17.67
C VAL A 189 -24.05 -0.30 -18.37
N GLU A 190 -24.06 -1.44 -19.07
CA GLU A 190 -25.27 -2.00 -19.68
C GLU A 190 -26.10 -2.79 -18.65
N GLY A 191 -27.42 -2.59 -18.65
CA GLY A 191 -28.36 -3.32 -17.79
C GLY A 191 -28.48 -2.79 -16.35
N PRO A 192 -29.26 -3.47 -15.49
CA PRO A 192 -29.23 -3.18 -14.07
C PRO A 192 -27.86 -3.53 -13.51
N LEU A 193 -27.39 -2.73 -12.54
CA LEU A 193 -26.13 -3.00 -11.86
C LEU A 193 -26.24 -4.31 -11.07
N MET A 194 -25.52 -5.35 -11.49
CA MET A 194 -25.47 -6.64 -10.81
C MET A 194 -25.10 -6.49 -9.33
N ARG A 195 -24.21 -5.54 -9.00
CA ARG A 195 -23.83 -5.25 -7.61
C ARG A 195 -25.02 -4.77 -6.76
N ASP A 196 -26.01 -4.10 -7.37
CA ASP A 196 -27.22 -3.64 -6.68
C ASP A 196 -28.26 -4.75 -6.53
N LEU A 197 -28.25 -5.76 -7.41
CA LEU A 197 -29.08 -6.96 -7.25
C LEU A 197 -28.53 -7.87 -6.14
N VAL A 198 -27.21 -8.04 -6.08
CA VAL A 198 -26.54 -8.90 -5.08
C VAL A 198 -26.46 -8.22 -3.71
N CYS A 199 -26.13 -6.93 -3.66
CA CYS A 199 -26.03 -6.15 -2.43
C CYS A 199 -26.72 -4.79 -2.58
N PRO A 200 -28.07 -4.76 -2.45
CA PRO A 200 -28.86 -3.54 -2.57
C PRO A 200 -28.38 -2.44 -1.62
N ILE A 201 -28.39 -1.19 -2.07
CA ILE A 201 -28.13 -0.04 -1.21
C ILE A 201 -29.44 0.31 -0.48
N PRO A 202 -29.48 0.24 0.86
CA PRO A 202 -30.67 0.65 1.60
C PRO A 202 -31.01 2.13 1.36
N GLU A 203 -32.29 2.48 1.25
CA GLU A 203 -32.71 3.88 1.08
C GLU A 203 -32.33 4.78 2.28
N THR A 204 -32.08 4.17 3.44
CA THR A 204 -31.71 4.87 4.68
C THR A 204 -30.27 5.39 4.69
N VAL A 205 -29.42 5.01 3.73
CA VAL A 205 -28.01 5.42 3.72
C VAL A 205 -27.77 6.68 2.88
N HIS A 206 -27.04 7.65 3.43
CA HIS A 206 -26.61 8.85 2.71
C HIS A 206 -25.38 8.59 1.81
N ARG A 207 -25.48 7.61 0.91
CA ARG A 207 -24.42 7.35 -0.08
C ARG A 207 -24.56 8.34 -1.25
N GLN A 208 -23.55 9.18 -1.46
CA GLN A 208 -23.59 10.28 -2.43
C GLN A 208 -23.04 9.84 -3.79
N VAL A 209 -22.14 8.85 -3.81
CA VAL A 209 -21.50 8.35 -5.02
C VAL A 209 -21.74 6.85 -5.11
N HIS A 210 -22.25 6.38 -6.25
CA HIS A 210 -22.58 4.96 -6.41
C HIS A 210 -21.33 4.07 -6.45
N HIS A 211 -20.28 4.54 -7.12
CA HIS A 211 -18.97 3.89 -7.21
C HIS A 211 -17.88 4.78 -6.58
N VAL A 212 -17.15 4.27 -5.59
CA VAL A 212 -15.99 4.96 -5.03
C VAL A 212 -14.74 4.14 -5.29
N THR A 213 -13.93 4.55 -6.28
CA THR A 213 -12.72 3.80 -6.63
C THR A 213 -11.69 3.83 -5.50
N SER A 214 -11.47 2.64 -4.94
CA SER A 214 -10.51 2.39 -3.87
C SER A 214 -9.13 1.97 -4.39
N LYS A 215 -9.08 1.36 -5.58
CA LYS A 215 -7.90 0.82 -6.26
C LYS A 215 -8.21 0.56 -7.74
N VAL A 216 -7.20 0.57 -8.59
CA VAL A 216 -7.30 0.09 -9.98
C VAL A 216 -6.46 -1.18 -10.15
N ILE A 217 -6.96 -2.13 -10.93
CA ILE A 217 -6.26 -3.37 -11.27
C ILE A 217 -6.18 -3.57 -12.78
N ARG A 218 -5.06 -4.12 -13.23
CA ARG A 218 -4.82 -4.46 -14.62
C ARG A 218 -5.00 -5.96 -14.84
N LEU A 219 -5.91 -6.34 -15.73
CA LEU A 219 -6.29 -7.75 -15.96
C LEU A 219 -5.71 -8.32 -17.24
N GLY A 220 -5.61 -7.52 -18.30
CA GLY A 220 -5.03 -7.95 -19.58
C GLY A 220 -3.50 -7.93 -19.60
N THR A 221 -2.92 -8.70 -20.52
CA THR A 221 -1.51 -8.61 -20.93
C THR A 221 -1.43 -8.18 -22.40
N GLY A 222 -0.38 -7.45 -22.77
CA GLY A 222 -0.13 -7.06 -24.17
C GLY A 222 -1.27 -6.23 -24.75
N ALA A 223 -1.85 -6.68 -25.87
CA ALA A 223 -2.88 -5.95 -26.63
C ALA A 223 -4.26 -5.88 -25.93
N ASN A 224 -4.53 -6.70 -24.92
CA ASN A 224 -5.80 -6.68 -24.19
C ASN A 224 -5.82 -5.48 -23.24
N GLY A 225 -6.69 -4.49 -23.40
CA GLY A 225 -6.77 -3.27 -22.58
C GLY A 225 -7.63 -3.35 -21.31
N MET A 226 -7.99 -4.55 -20.84
CA MET A 226 -8.86 -4.74 -19.66
C MET A 226 -8.28 -4.14 -18.37
N VAL A 227 -9.01 -3.16 -17.82
CA VAL A 227 -8.75 -2.48 -16.55
C VAL A 227 -9.99 -2.62 -15.65
N GLY A 228 -9.76 -2.80 -14.35
CA GLY A 228 -10.81 -2.86 -13.34
C GLY A 228 -10.69 -1.74 -12.31
N TRP A 229 -11.72 -0.90 -12.19
CA TRP A 229 -11.84 0.09 -11.10
C TRP A 229 -12.61 -0.53 -9.94
N VAL A 230 -11.90 -0.74 -8.82
CA VAL A 230 -12.39 -1.48 -7.67
C VAL A 230 -13.04 -0.51 -6.68
N ASP A 231 -14.32 -0.67 -6.42
CA ASP A 231 -14.93 -0.24 -5.17
C ASP A 231 -14.86 -1.44 -4.21
N ILE A 232 -13.98 -1.37 -3.20
CA ILE A 232 -13.64 -2.49 -2.32
C ILE A 232 -14.83 -3.05 -1.55
N TRP A 233 -15.94 -2.32 -1.51
CA TRP A 233 -17.14 -2.71 -0.79
C TRP A 233 -18.30 -3.14 -1.69
N ARG A 234 -18.24 -2.84 -2.98
CA ARG A 234 -19.35 -3.04 -3.92
C ARG A 234 -18.99 -4.04 -5.01
N GLY A 235 -17.87 -3.82 -5.69
CA GLY A 235 -17.62 -4.46 -6.98
C GLY A 235 -16.59 -3.74 -7.82
N ILE A 236 -16.24 -4.35 -8.95
CA ILE A 236 -15.28 -3.88 -9.93
C ILE A 236 -16.04 -3.44 -11.18
N LEU A 237 -15.73 -2.25 -11.68
CA LEU A 237 -16.12 -1.83 -13.03
C LEU A 237 -15.00 -2.23 -13.99
N LEU A 238 -15.30 -3.10 -14.93
CA LEU A 238 -14.34 -3.64 -15.90
C LEU A 238 -14.52 -2.93 -17.25
N CYS A 239 -13.42 -2.58 -17.90
CA CYS A 239 -13.45 -1.96 -19.23
C CYS A 239 -12.22 -2.35 -20.03
N ASP A 240 -12.41 -2.72 -21.30
CA ASP A 240 -11.31 -2.71 -22.26
C ASP A 240 -11.10 -1.29 -22.81
N VAL A 241 -10.12 -0.58 -22.26
CA VAL A 241 -9.92 0.84 -22.58
C VAL A 241 -9.30 1.07 -23.96
N LEU A 242 -8.83 0.00 -24.63
CA LEU A 242 -8.20 0.07 -25.94
C LEU A 242 -9.21 -0.15 -27.08
N GLN A 243 -10.44 -0.57 -26.78
CA GLN A 243 -11.50 -0.68 -27.78
C GLN A 243 -11.92 0.70 -28.30
N GLU A 244 -12.43 0.72 -29.54
CA GLU A 244 -12.98 1.92 -30.16
C GLU A 244 -14.24 2.42 -29.43
N SER A 245 -15.09 1.48 -29.00
CA SER A 245 -16.33 1.72 -28.25
C SER A 245 -16.30 1.02 -26.88
N PRO A 246 -15.51 1.51 -25.91
CA PRO A 246 -15.35 0.87 -24.61
C PRO A 246 -16.67 0.83 -23.83
N LYS A 247 -16.96 -0.34 -23.25
CA LYS A 247 -18.13 -0.55 -22.39
C LYS A 247 -17.71 -0.94 -20.98
N LEU A 248 -18.50 -0.52 -20.00
CA LEU A 248 -18.32 -0.93 -18.62
C LEU A 248 -19.11 -2.20 -18.33
N HIS A 249 -18.43 -3.20 -17.79
CA HIS A 249 -19.05 -4.40 -17.25
C HIS A 249 -19.01 -4.35 -15.72
N ASP A 250 -20.16 -4.61 -15.10
CA ASP A 250 -20.31 -4.64 -13.65
C ASP A 250 -20.03 -6.03 -13.08
N MET A 251 -19.12 -6.10 -12.12
CA MET A 251 -18.75 -7.33 -11.43
C MET A 251 -18.81 -7.14 -9.90
N PRO A 252 -19.83 -7.69 -9.21
CA PRO A 252 -19.90 -7.69 -7.74
C PRO A 252 -18.66 -8.29 -7.06
N LEU A 253 -18.31 -7.77 -5.89
CA LEU A 253 -17.42 -8.47 -4.95
C LEU A 253 -18.22 -9.48 -4.11
N PRO A 254 -17.56 -10.46 -3.46
CA PRO A 254 -18.23 -11.31 -2.48
C PRO A 254 -18.93 -10.46 -1.42
N LEU A 255 -20.07 -10.94 -0.92
CA LEU A 255 -20.82 -10.22 0.10
C LEU A 255 -19.93 -9.92 1.32
N PRO A 256 -19.90 -8.67 1.81
CA PRO A 256 -19.13 -8.32 2.99
C PRO A 256 -19.52 -9.17 4.19
N ALA A 257 -18.55 -9.51 5.04
CA ALA A 257 -18.82 -10.16 6.30
C ALA A 257 -19.79 -9.32 7.15
N LYS A 258 -20.60 -9.98 7.99
CA LYS A 258 -21.61 -9.29 8.83
C LYS A 258 -21.00 -8.16 9.66
N SER A 259 -19.81 -8.36 10.20
CA SER A 259 -19.06 -7.37 10.98
C SER A 259 -18.66 -6.12 10.16
N ASN A 260 -18.51 -6.25 8.85
CA ASN A 260 -18.14 -5.18 7.92
C ASN A 260 -19.33 -4.62 7.12
N SER A 261 -20.52 -5.20 7.21
CA SER A 261 -21.73 -4.80 6.45
C SER A 261 -22.02 -3.29 6.48
N HIS A 262 -21.85 -2.64 7.63
CA HIS A 262 -22.04 -1.20 7.79
C HIS A 262 -21.09 -0.35 6.91
N ARG A 263 -19.92 -0.87 6.54
CA ARG A 263 -18.93 -0.18 5.72
C ARG A 263 -19.33 -0.14 4.25
N ALA A 264 -20.17 -1.08 3.82
CA ALA A 264 -20.49 -1.25 2.41
C ALA A 264 -21.25 -0.08 1.78
N PHE A 265 -21.83 0.76 2.64
CA PHE A 265 -22.68 1.88 2.26
C PHE A 265 -22.08 3.25 2.62
N LEU A 266 -20.81 3.28 3.05
CA LEU A 266 -20.08 4.52 3.31
C LEU A 266 -19.42 5.05 2.02
N ASN A 267 -19.35 6.38 1.85
CA ASN A 267 -18.57 7.03 0.78
C ASN A 267 -17.07 7.02 1.11
N THR A 268 -16.49 5.84 1.40
CA THR A 268 -15.09 5.72 1.81
C THR A 268 -14.31 4.78 0.90
N THR A 269 -13.05 5.15 0.65
CA THR A 269 -12.05 4.31 -0.01
C THR A 269 -11.24 3.49 1.01
N ASP A 270 -11.77 3.31 2.22
CA ASP A 270 -11.04 2.72 3.34
C ASP A 270 -10.64 1.27 3.06
N GLN A 271 -9.34 1.05 2.92
CA GLN A 271 -8.72 -0.26 2.71
C GLN A 271 -8.44 -0.97 4.06
N TYR A 272 -8.94 -0.45 5.18
CA TYR A 272 -8.69 -0.98 6.53
C TYR A 272 -8.94 -2.47 6.68
N CYS A 273 -10.00 -2.99 6.04
CA CYS A 273 -10.36 -4.41 6.12
C CYS A 273 -10.06 -5.21 4.84
N GLY A 274 -9.63 -4.61 3.73
CA GLY A 274 -9.62 -5.37 2.47
C GLY A 274 -8.68 -4.87 1.40
N ASP A 275 -8.35 -5.79 0.48
CA ASP A 275 -7.54 -5.53 -0.70
C ASP A 275 -7.91 -6.46 -1.86
N VAL A 276 -7.63 -6.00 -3.08
CA VAL A 276 -7.73 -6.78 -4.30
C VAL A 276 -6.37 -6.78 -4.99
N ALA A 277 -5.94 -7.93 -5.50
CA ALA A 277 -4.74 -8.06 -6.31
C ALA A 277 -5.03 -8.95 -7.52
N VAL A 278 -4.15 -8.93 -8.51
CA VAL A 278 -4.22 -9.83 -9.65
C VAL A 278 -2.98 -10.70 -9.60
N SER A 279 -3.13 -12.01 -9.82
CA SER A 279 -2.00 -12.93 -9.88
C SER A 279 -1.02 -12.50 -10.97
N ARG A 280 0.27 -12.83 -10.81
CA ARG A 280 1.33 -12.42 -11.75
C ARG A 280 1.04 -12.82 -13.19
N ASP A 281 0.61 -14.06 -13.38
CA ASP A 281 0.22 -14.67 -14.65
C ASP A 281 -1.14 -14.17 -15.17
N LYS A 282 -1.80 -13.27 -14.43
CA LYS A 282 -3.12 -12.71 -14.74
C LYS A 282 -4.21 -13.78 -14.91
N SER A 283 -4.08 -14.92 -14.24
CA SER A 283 -5.10 -15.99 -14.25
C SER A 283 -6.20 -15.80 -13.22
N PHE A 284 -5.95 -15.08 -12.11
CA PHE A 284 -6.94 -14.84 -11.07
C PHE A 284 -6.91 -13.41 -10.53
N ILE A 285 -8.09 -12.87 -10.27
CA ILE A 285 -8.28 -11.80 -9.29
C ILE A 285 -8.30 -12.45 -7.92
N LYS A 286 -7.49 -11.94 -6.99
CA LYS A 286 -7.52 -12.29 -5.57
C LYS A 286 -8.25 -11.18 -4.81
N TYR A 287 -9.04 -11.53 -3.80
CA TYR A 287 -9.66 -10.60 -2.85
C TYR A 287 -9.38 -11.08 -1.41
N VAL A 288 -9.09 -10.16 -0.50
CA VAL A 288 -9.01 -10.45 0.95
C VAL A 288 -9.93 -9.51 1.71
N GLU A 289 -10.61 -10.07 2.69
CA GLU A 289 -11.40 -9.35 3.69
C GLU A 289 -10.94 -9.79 5.09
N MET A 290 -10.77 -8.81 5.97
CA MET A 290 -10.46 -8.99 7.37
C MET A 290 -11.64 -8.56 8.23
N GLU A 291 -12.06 -9.42 9.15
CA GLU A 291 -12.96 -9.10 10.24
C GLU A 291 -12.10 -8.71 11.45
N ILE A 292 -12.10 -7.44 11.84
CA ILE A 292 -11.14 -6.89 12.82
C ILE A 292 -11.86 -6.45 14.10
N VAL A 293 -11.48 -7.06 15.22
CA VAL A 293 -11.77 -6.56 16.57
C VAL A 293 -10.47 -5.98 17.12
N THR A 294 -10.35 -4.66 17.07
CA THR A 294 -9.14 -3.98 17.56
C THR A 294 -9.02 -4.16 19.08
N PRO A 295 -7.83 -4.50 19.60
CA PRO A 295 -7.59 -4.47 21.05
C PRO A 295 -7.83 -3.08 21.63
N LYS A 296 -8.32 -3.01 22.86
CA LYS A 296 -8.64 -1.76 23.54
C LYS A 296 -8.27 -1.86 25.01
N ILE A 297 -7.92 -0.71 25.58
CA ILE A 297 -7.65 -0.63 27.02
C ILE A 297 -8.89 -0.09 27.70
N VAL A 298 -9.35 -0.85 28.67
CA VAL A 298 -10.50 -0.50 29.50
C VAL A 298 -9.95 -0.11 30.86
N SER A 299 -10.30 1.07 31.34
CA SER A 299 -10.08 1.43 32.73
C SER A 299 -11.20 0.86 33.59
N ALA A 300 -10.84 0.36 34.78
CA ALA A 300 -11.82 0.12 35.83
C ALA A 300 -12.60 1.40 36.13
N THR A 301 -13.81 1.29 36.67
CA THR A 301 -14.54 2.46 37.19
C THR A 301 -13.75 3.02 38.39
N PRO A 302 -13.46 4.34 38.44
CA PRO A 302 -12.86 4.95 39.62
C PRO A 302 -13.73 4.67 40.86
N PRO A 303 -13.15 4.46 42.05
CA PRO A 303 -13.93 4.46 43.28
C PRO A 303 -14.58 5.84 43.51
N GLY A 304 -15.90 5.89 43.74
CA GLY A 304 -16.67 7.12 43.98
C GLY A 304 -17.93 7.23 43.11
N ASP A 305 -18.79 8.20 43.43
CA ASP A 305 -20.01 8.47 42.64
C ASP A 305 -19.63 8.91 41.21
N CYS A 306 -20.34 8.37 40.20
CA CYS A 306 -20.19 8.83 38.82
C CYS A 306 -20.41 10.34 38.77
N ASP A 307 -19.45 11.06 38.18
CA ASP A 307 -19.69 12.47 37.87
C ASP A 307 -20.84 12.54 36.85
N PRO A 308 -21.89 13.35 37.08
CA PRO A 308 -22.94 13.53 36.09
C PRO A 308 -22.43 14.21 34.82
N ASP A 309 -21.31 14.95 34.89
CA ASP A 309 -20.66 15.53 33.71
C ASP A 309 -19.69 14.53 33.04
N PRO A 310 -19.92 14.13 31.77
CA PRO A 310 -19.06 13.18 31.06
C PRO A 310 -17.61 13.66 30.87
N PHE A 311 -17.39 14.97 30.75
CA PHE A 311 -16.05 15.55 30.60
C PHE A 311 -15.29 15.52 31.92
N LEU A 312 -15.96 15.82 33.05
CA LEU A 312 -15.34 15.71 34.39
C LEU A 312 -15.06 14.25 34.76
N GLU A 313 -15.96 13.31 34.45
CA GLU A 313 -15.72 11.87 34.61
C GLU A 313 -14.53 11.40 33.77
N TRP A 314 -14.42 11.85 32.52
CA TRP A 314 -13.26 11.56 31.66
C TRP A 314 -11.96 12.13 32.23
N LEU A 315 -11.98 13.36 32.74
CA LEU A 315 -10.81 14.00 33.34
C LEU A 315 -10.39 13.26 34.62
N ARG A 316 -11.35 12.92 35.49
CA ARG A 316 -11.12 12.13 36.72
C ARG A 316 -10.50 10.78 36.40
N ARG A 317 -11.00 10.07 35.37
CA ARG A 317 -10.39 8.81 34.87
C ARG A 317 -8.98 9.00 34.35
N ARG A 318 -8.67 10.15 33.76
CA ARG A 318 -7.34 10.46 33.22
C ARG A 318 -6.34 10.79 34.34
N GLU A 319 -6.81 11.46 35.39
CA GLU A 319 -6.00 11.92 36.52
C GLU A 319 -5.84 10.87 37.63
N CYS A 320 -6.76 9.92 37.75
CA CYS A 320 -6.67 8.81 38.68
C CYS A 320 -5.48 7.91 38.32
N LYS A 321 -4.37 8.07 39.06
CA LYS A 321 -3.12 7.32 38.85
C LYS A 321 -3.28 5.83 39.19
N ASP A 322 -4.11 5.52 40.18
CA ASP A 322 -4.35 4.15 40.67
C ASP A 322 -5.39 3.38 39.83
N LEU A 323 -5.85 3.97 38.71
CA LEU A 323 -6.88 3.38 37.89
C LEU A 323 -6.33 2.16 37.15
N LYS A 324 -6.69 0.96 37.64
CA LYS A 324 -6.31 -0.30 36.99
C LYS A 324 -6.80 -0.32 35.54
N ARG A 325 -5.86 -0.48 34.61
CA ARG A 325 -6.11 -0.58 33.17
C ARG A 325 -5.93 -2.01 32.73
N THR A 326 -6.95 -2.56 32.09
CA THR A 326 -6.92 -3.93 31.56
C THR A 326 -6.94 -3.89 30.03
N LEU A 327 -6.02 -4.63 29.41
CA LEU A 327 -6.01 -4.80 27.96
C LEU A 327 -7.02 -5.88 27.57
N VAL A 328 -8.06 -5.48 26.84
CA VAL A 328 -8.93 -6.43 26.14
C VAL A 328 -8.25 -6.81 24.83
N HIS A 329 -7.92 -8.09 24.71
CA HIS A 329 -7.27 -8.62 23.51
C HIS A 329 -8.21 -8.48 22.30
N GLY A 330 -7.65 -8.00 21.20
CA GLY A 330 -8.27 -8.04 19.91
C GLY A 330 -8.18 -9.40 19.26
N ARG A 331 -8.85 -9.53 18.13
CA ARG A 331 -8.80 -10.69 17.25
C ARG A 331 -9.08 -10.24 15.85
N TRP A 332 -8.58 -10.99 14.89
CA TRP A 332 -8.98 -10.81 13.50
C TRP A 332 -9.05 -12.15 12.78
N LYS A 333 -9.85 -12.18 11.73
CA LYS A 333 -9.96 -13.29 10.78
C LYS A 333 -9.76 -12.74 9.37
N ALA A 334 -8.85 -13.32 8.62
CA ALA A 334 -8.66 -13.01 7.21
C ALA A 334 -9.26 -14.13 6.36
N THR A 335 -10.09 -13.77 5.40
CA THR A 335 -10.65 -14.69 4.40
C THR A 335 -10.21 -14.22 3.02
N THR A 336 -9.81 -15.15 2.16
CA THR A 336 -9.42 -14.86 0.78
C THR A 336 -10.37 -15.52 -0.21
N TRP A 337 -10.53 -14.89 -1.36
CA TRP A 337 -11.31 -15.37 -2.50
C TRP A 337 -10.50 -15.23 -3.78
N ARG A 338 -10.88 -16.02 -4.78
CA ARG A 338 -10.33 -15.96 -6.13
C ARG A 338 -11.44 -15.89 -7.16
N MET A 339 -11.19 -15.19 -8.25
CA MET A 339 -12.01 -15.20 -9.45
C MET A 339 -11.13 -15.47 -10.66
N PRO A 340 -11.47 -16.44 -11.53
CA PRO A 340 -10.78 -16.67 -12.79
C PRO A 340 -10.80 -15.45 -13.72
N ILE A 341 -9.77 -15.31 -14.54
CA ILE A 341 -9.67 -14.35 -15.64
C ILE A 341 -9.62 -15.16 -16.96
N PRO A 342 -10.40 -14.82 -18.01
CA PRO A 342 -11.31 -13.67 -18.09
C PRO A 342 -12.52 -13.80 -17.15
N VAL A 343 -13.00 -12.65 -16.68
CA VAL A 343 -14.17 -12.58 -15.79
C VAL A 343 -15.43 -12.85 -16.59
N THR A 344 -16.13 -13.93 -16.26
CA THR A 344 -17.33 -14.38 -16.98
C THR A 344 -18.62 -14.20 -16.19
N SER A 345 -18.62 -14.57 -14.91
CA SER A 345 -19.77 -14.42 -14.01
C SER A 345 -19.32 -13.97 -12.62
N TRP A 346 -20.24 -13.33 -11.89
CA TRP A 346 -20.01 -12.96 -10.49
C TRP A 346 -20.05 -14.18 -9.56
N ASP A 347 -20.75 -15.25 -9.96
CA ASP A 347 -20.82 -16.53 -9.24
C ASP A 347 -19.49 -17.30 -9.25
N ASP A 348 -18.55 -16.90 -10.11
CA ASP A 348 -17.24 -17.56 -10.25
C ASP A 348 -16.29 -17.24 -9.07
N TRP A 349 -16.68 -16.34 -8.17
CA TRP A 349 -15.96 -16.10 -6.92
C TRP A 349 -15.94 -17.35 -6.04
N CYS A 350 -14.76 -17.95 -5.87
CA CYS A 350 -14.56 -19.06 -4.95
C CYS A 350 -13.81 -18.59 -3.69
N ARG A 351 -14.29 -19.01 -2.51
CA ARG A 351 -13.55 -18.84 -1.25
C ARG A 351 -12.35 -19.77 -1.25
N ASP A 352 -11.17 -19.23 -0.98
CA ASP A 352 -9.89 -19.93 -1.08
C ASP A 352 -9.36 -20.35 0.30
N CYS A 353 -8.92 -19.38 1.12
CA CYS A 353 -8.36 -19.64 2.45
C CYS A 353 -9.06 -18.81 3.53
N ALA A 354 -8.96 -19.26 4.78
CA ALA A 354 -9.34 -18.48 5.94
C ALA A 354 -8.41 -18.81 7.12
N VAL A 355 -8.03 -17.77 7.87
CA VAL A 355 -7.19 -17.90 9.06
C VAL A 355 -7.60 -16.92 10.13
N GLU A 356 -7.64 -17.39 11.38
CA GLU A 356 -7.81 -16.53 12.55
C GLU A 356 -6.45 -16.20 13.16
N SER A 357 -6.32 -14.98 13.69
CA SER A 357 -5.13 -14.54 14.43
C SER A 357 -4.68 -15.52 15.53
N ALA A 358 -5.64 -16.24 16.13
CA ALA A 358 -5.41 -17.23 17.18
C ALA A 358 -4.73 -18.52 16.69
N GLU A 359 -4.87 -18.86 15.41
CA GLU A 359 -4.38 -20.10 14.78
C GLU A 359 -2.96 -19.95 14.23
N LEU A 360 -2.44 -18.72 14.19
CA LEU A 360 -1.14 -18.43 13.59
C LEU A 360 0.01 -18.92 14.49
N SER A 361 0.99 -19.54 13.83
CA SER A 361 2.30 -19.89 14.39
C SER A 361 3.42 -19.21 13.60
N THR A 362 4.66 -19.30 14.07
CA THR A 362 5.82 -18.86 13.30
C THR A 362 7.00 -19.81 13.52
N ASP A 363 7.72 -20.11 12.44
CA ASP A 363 9.01 -20.81 12.52
C ASP A 363 10.18 -19.81 12.53
N ASN A 364 9.89 -18.51 12.38
CA ASN A 364 10.90 -17.47 12.28
C ASN A 364 11.13 -16.82 13.65
N PRO A 365 12.24 -17.13 14.34
CA PRO A 365 12.49 -16.62 15.69
C PRO A 365 12.57 -15.09 15.72
N LYS A 366 13.11 -14.45 14.67
CA LYS A 366 13.18 -12.99 14.58
C LYS A 366 11.79 -12.35 14.45
N ALA A 367 10.87 -13.01 13.75
CA ALA A 367 9.49 -12.54 13.67
C ALA A 367 8.79 -12.65 15.04
N TYR A 368 8.99 -13.76 15.75
CA TYR A 368 8.49 -13.96 17.11
C TYR A 368 9.01 -12.87 18.06
N GLU A 369 10.33 -12.68 18.11
CA GLU A 369 11.00 -11.67 18.95
C GLU A 369 10.47 -10.26 18.68
N LEU A 370 10.31 -9.87 17.42
CA LEU A 370 9.78 -8.56 17.05
C LEU A 370 8.33 -8.39 17.49
N LEU A 371 7.46 -9.38 17.29
CA LEU A 371 6.06 -9.31 17.74
C LEU A 371 5.97 -9.20 19.27
N CYS A 372 6.82 -9.93 20.00
CA CYS A 372 6.92 -9.83 21.45
C CYS A 372 7.41 -8.46 21.90
N ALA A 373 8.48 -7.93 21.29
CA ALA A 373 9.01 -6.60 21.62
C ALA A 373 7.97 -5.49 21.39
N VAL A 374 7.27 -5.53 20.25
CA VAL A 374 6.22 -4.54 19.91
C VAL A 374 5.02 -4.69 20.84
N SER A 375 4.67 -5.92 21.22
CA SER A 375 3.61 -6.14 22.20
C SER A 375 3.97 -5.60 23.59
N LYS A 376 5.25 -5.62 23.99
CA LYS A 376 5.70 -5.09 25.28
C LYS A 376 5.64 -3.57 25.33
N GLU A 377 5.88 -2.86 24.22
CA GLU A 377 5.72 -1.40 24.15
C GLU A 377 4.29 -0.92 24.51
N SER A 378 3.29 -1.81 24.46
CA SER A 378 1.90 -1.49 24.80
C SER A 378 1.61 -1.42 26.31
N LEU A 379 2.53 -1.85 27.16
CA LEU A 379 2.39 -1.75 28.62
C LEU A 379 3.38 -0.68 29.09
N LYS A 380 2.87 0.40 29.70
CA LYS A 380 3.73 1.21 30.56
C LYS A 380 4.06 0.38 31.81
N GLU A 381 5.27 0.52 32.31
CA GLU A 381 5.88 -0.18 33.48
C GLU A 381 5.15 0.02 34.83
N ASP A 382 3.84 0.28 34.83
CA ASP A 382 3.06 0.40 36.05
C ASP A 382 2.51 -1.00 36.45
N ASP A 383 3.28 -1.64 37.34
CA ASP A 383 2.89 -2.56 38.43
C ASP A 383 2.54 -4.06 38.23
N ASP A 384 2.75 -4.69 37.07
CA ASP A 384 2.53 -6.15 36.95
C ASP A 384 3.69 -6.97 36.30
N ASP A 385 4.90 -6.41 36.22
CA ASP A 385 6.04 -7.08 35.58
C ASP A 385 6.49 -8.39 36.27
N LYS A 386 6.11 -8.63 37.53
CA LYS A 386 6.52 -9.85 38.24
C LYS A 386 5.59 -11.06 38.07
N ALA A 387 4.31 -10.86 37.74
CA ALA A 387 3.37 -11.97 37.59
C ALA A 387 3.43 -12.62 36.20
N MET A 388 3.92 -11.91 35.17
CA MET A 388 3.90 -12.39 33.79
C MET A 388 5.23 -12.97 33.27
N GLU A 389 6.38 -12.59 33.84
CA GLU A 389 7.68 -13.26 33.56
C GLU A 389 7.57 -14.79 33.74
N ALA A 390 6.78 -15.25 34.73
CA ALA A 390 6.55 -16.67 34.99
C ALA A 390 5.63 -17.39 33.97
N ALA A 391 4.77 -16.68 33.24
CA ALA A 391 3.83 -17.26 32.28
C ALA A 391 4.34 -17.26 30.83
N THR A 392 5.37 -16.46 30.54
CA THR A 392 5.88 -16.28 29.17
C THR A 392 6.76 -17.45 28.71
N THR A 393 7.27 -18.27 29.64
CA THR A 393 8.14 -19.41 29.33
C THR A 393 7.45 -20.66 28.76
N THR A 394 6.11 -20.76 28.76
CA THR A 394 5.42 -22.02 28.34
C THR A 394 4.37 -21.89 27.25
N THR A 395 4.04 -20.69 26.75
CA THR A 395 3.10 -20.58 25.61
C THR A 395 3.79 -20.03 24.36
N THR A 396 4.07 -20.92 23.42
CA THR A 396 4.52 -20.71 22.02
C THR A 396 3.55 -19.90 21.15
N ARG A 397 2.61 -19.17 21.76
CA ARG A 397 1.53 -18.46 21.07
C ARG A 397 1.94 -17.02 20.75
N LEU A 398 1.64 -16.58 19.54
CA LEU A 398 1.96 -15.22 19.10
C LEU A 398 1.08 -14.18 19.82
N PRO A 399 1.65 -13.02 20.25
CA PRO A 399 0.90 -11.98 20.98
C PRO A 399 0.05 -11.08 20.05
N LEU A 400 -0.53 -11.64 18.99
CA LEU A 400 -1.27 -10.88 17.95
C LEU A 400 -2.52 -10.20 18.50
N GLY A 401 -3.16 -10.78 19.52
CA GLY A 401 -4.32 -10.17 20.18
C GLY A 401 -3.99 -8.89 20.94
N ARG A 402 -2.71 -8.57 21.15
CA ARG A 402 -2.26 -7.32 21.80
C ARG A 402 -1.86 -6.24 20.79
N LEU A 403 -2.05 -6.48 19.50
CA LEU A 403 -1.59 -5.59 18.43
C LEU A 403 -2.77 -5.11 17.58
N GLY A 404 -2.74 -3.83 17.21
CA GLY A 404 -3.62 -3.31 16.16
C GLY A 404 -3.11 -3.80 14.81
N MET A 405 -3.93 -4.61 14.12
CA MET A 405 -3.57 -5.21 12.84
C MET A 405 -4.67 -4.93 11.81
N ALA A 406 -4.33 -4.24 10.73
CA ALA A 406 -5.28 -3.80 9.69
C ALA A 406 -4.56 -3.50 8.36
N TYR A 407 -5.32 -3.00 7.38
CA TYR A 407 -4.81 -2.56 6.07
C TYR A 407 -4.08 -3.68 5.29
N PRO A 408 -4.71 -4.83 5.04
CA PRO A 408 -4.04 -5.91 4.31
C PRO A 408 -3.59 -5.43 2.91
N ALA A 409 -2.48 -5.97 2.43
CA ALA A 409 -2.14 -6.00 1.01
C ALA A 409 -1.86 -7.44 0.59
N MET A 410 -2.44 -7.91 -0.50
CA MET A 410 -2.16 -9.25 -0.99
C MET A 410 -0.93 -9.31 -1.86
N SER A 411 -0.16 -10.37 -1.67
CA SER A 411 0.90 -10.77 -2.59
C SER A 411 0.33 -11.21 -3.94
N ILE A 412 0.99 -10.81 -5.02
CA ILE A 412 0.63 -11.25 -6.38
C ILE A 412 1.11 -12.68 -6.67
N ASP A 413 2.13 -13.16 -5.95
CA ASP A 413 2.85 -14.41 -6.27
C ASP A 413 2.33 -15.61 -5.48
N ASP A 414 1.87 -15.40 -4.25
CA ASP A 414 1.54 -16.46 -3.30
C ASP A 414 0.31 -16.09 -2.45
N ASP A 415 0.00 -16.90 -1.45
CA ASP A 415 -1.11 -16.71 -0.52
C ASP A 415 -0.67 -15.92 0.73
N VAL A 416 0.28 -14.98 0.57
CA VAL A 416 0.73 -14.10 1.64
C VAL A 416 -0.06 -12.79 1.64
N ILE A 417 -0.47 -12.37 2.84
CA ILE A 417 -0.98 -11.03 3.10
C ILE A 417 0.00 -10.25 3.96
N TYR A 418 0.15 -8.96 3.67
CA TYR A 418 0.97 -8.03 4.42
C TYR A 418 0.06 -7.10 5.22
N VAL A 419 0.15 -7.17 6.55
CA VAL A 419 -0.77 -6.50 7.47
C VAL A 419 -0.02 -5.47 8.30
N LEU A 420 -0.49 -4.22 8.27
CA LEU A 420 0.06 -3.14 9.08
C LEU A 420 -0.20 -3.45 10.55
N THR A 421 0.86 -3.44 11.34
CA THR A 421 0.88 -3.86 12.73
C THR A 421 1.38 -2.72 13.60
N LYS A 422 0.66 -2.41 14.68
CA LYS A 422 1.00 -1.33 15.60
C LYS A 422 0.69 -1.73 17.05
N PRO A 423 1.48 -1.26 18.03
CA PRO A 423 1.13 -1.43 19.43
C PRO A 423 -0.12 -0.62 19.82
N VAL A 424 -0.83 -1.09 20.85
CA VAL A 424 -2.12 -0.52 21.31
C VAL A 424 -1.90 0.73 22.15
N MET A 425 -0.91 0.68 23.03
CA MET A 425 -0.30 1.88 23.59
C MET A 425 1.07 2.07 22.98
N GLY A 426 1.40 3.32 22.72
CA GLY A 426 2.68 3.67 22.16
C GLY A 426 2.51 5.04 21.55
N ASN A 427 3.42 5.95 21.89
CA ASN A 427 3.39 7.36 21.48
C ASN A 427 3.68 7.53 19.97
N GLY A 428 3.03 6.74 19.11
CA GLY A 428 3.20 6.79 17.66
C GLY A 428 4.66 6.64 17.23
N LYS A 429 5.46 5.78 17.87
CA LYS A 429 6.90 5.70 17.57
C LYS A 429 7.28 4.74 16.46
N ALA A 430 6.51 3.66 16.25
CA ALA A 430 6.80 2.72 15.17
C ALA A 430 5.53 2.00 14.69
N ALA A 431 5.47 1.74 13.39
CA ALA A 431 4.58 0.75 12.80
C ALA A 431 5.42 -0.35 12.16
N PHE A 432 4.82 -1.52 11.98
CA PHE A 432 5.46 -2.70 11.45
C PHE A 432 4.60 -3.29 10.35
N LEU A 433 5.20 -4.10 9.49
CA LEU A 433 4.48 -4.87 8.50
C LEU A 433 4.71 -6.35 8.73
N THR A 434 3.62 -7.09 8.91
CA THR A 434 3.64 -8.52 9.21
C THR A 434 3.22 -9.29 7.97
N ALA A 435 4.09 -10.17 7.48
CA ALA A 435 3.77 -11.09 6.39
C ALA A 435 3.14 -12.37 6.95
N VAL A 436 1.94 -12.70 6.51
CA VAL A 436 1.17 -13.86 6.96
C VAL A 436 0.82 -14.73 5.75
N ASP A 437 1.29 -15.97 5.74
CA ASP A 437 0.84 -17.00 4.81
C ASP A 437 -0.50 -17.53 5.31
N VAL A 438 -1.60 -17.18 4.61
CA VAL A 438 -2.95 -17.53 5.07
C VAL A 438 -3.26 -19.01 4.89
N ARG A 439 -2.64 -19.69 3.91
CA ARG A 439 -2.87 -21.11 3.65
C ARG A 439 -2.14 -21.97 4.66
N ARG A 440 -0.86 -21.67 4.91
CA ARG A 440 -0.04 -22.39 5.89
C ARG A 440 -0.29 -21.95 7.33
N LYS A 441 -1.06 -20.87 7.53
CA LYS A 441 -1.35 -20.27 8.84
C LYS A 441 -0.07 -19.91 9.61
N LYS A 442 0.89 -19.29 8.90
CA LYS A 442 2.19 -18.92 9.47
C LYS A 442 2.50 -17.43 9.30
N VAL A 443 3.01 -16.82 10.36
CA VAL A 443 3.73 -15.54 10.25
C VAL A 443 5.12 -15.82 9.69
N LEU A 444 5.42 -15.27 8.51
CA LEU A 444 6.67 -15.50 7.82
C LEU A 444 7.78 -14.53 8.27
N ALA A 445 7.42 -13.26 8.43
CA ALA A 445 8.36 -12.20 8.75
C ALA A 445 7.65 -10.96 9.28
N VAL A 446 8.40 -10.12 10.00
CA VAL A 446 7.96 -8.79 10.46
C VAL A 446 9.06 -7.79 10.14
N ALA A 447 8.69 -6.67 9.53
CA ALA A 447 9.60 -5.57 9.25
C ALA A 447 9.15 -4.29 9.96
N LYS A 448 10.10 -3.52 10.49
CA LYS A 448 9.84 -2.18 11.02
C LYS A 448 9.68 -1.20 9.85
N LEU A 449 8.73 -0.30 9.96
CA LEU A 449 8.51 0.78 9.00
C LEU A 449 9.08 2.09 9.52
N ASP A 450 9.50 2.96 8.60
CA ASP A 450 10.04 4.29 8.91
C ASP A 450 8.97 5.25 9.42
N SER A 451 7.71 5.03 9.01
CA SER A 451 6.56 5.85 9.40
C SER A 451 5.71 5.13 10.45
N ALA A 452 5.30 5.86 11.47
CA ALA A 452 4.39 5.35 12.51
C ALA A 452 2.90 5.59 12.21
N VAL A 453 2.58 6.11 11.02
CA VAL A 453 1.20 6.35 10.60
C VAL A 453 0.49 5.02 10.45
N PHE A 454 -0.70 4.89 11.04
CA PHE A 454 -1.52 3.67 10.95
C PHE A 454 -2.56 3.80 9.84
N MET A 455 -2.08 3.86 8.60
CA MET A 455 -2.91 3.85 7.39
C MET A 455 -2.17 3.11 6.28
N ARG A 456 -2.86 2.65 5.24
CA ARG A 456 -2.18 2.01 4.10
C ARG A 456 -1.37 3.03 3.30
N TYR A 457 -0.05 2.87 3.29
CA TYR A 457 0.90 3.65 2.46
C TYR A 457 1.89 2.76 1.71
N TYR A 458 1.49 1.53 1.39
CA TYR A 458 2.27 0.60 0.59
C TYR A 458 1.39 -0.11 -0.44
N LEU A 459 2.00 -0.47 -1.57
CA LEU A 459 1.38 -1.21 -2.66
C LEU A 459 2.14 -2.51 -2.89
N ALA A 460 1.43 -3.64 -2.93
CA ALA A 460 1.99 -4.87 -3.46
C ALA A 460 1.94 -4.79 -4.99
N VAL A 461 3.11 -4.79 -5.62
CA VAL A 461 3.24 -4.57 -7.06
C VAL A 461 4.21 -5.58 -7.67
N GLY A 462 3.90 -6.00 -8.89
CA GLY A 462 4.86 -6.70 -9.73
C GLY A 462 5.78 -5.67 -10.35
N ILE A 463 7.09 -5.86 -10.19
CA ILE A 463 8.09 -5.03 -10.85
C ILE A 463 8.89 -5.91 -11.81
N SER A 464 9.25 -5.31 -12.95
CA SER A 464 10.23 -5.91 -13.85
C SER A 464 11.57 -6.12 -13.14
N LYS A 465 12.33 -7.13 -13.57
CA LYS A 465 13.71 -7.37 -13.11
C LYS A 465 14.63 -6.14 -13.32
N HIS A 466 14.23 -5.21 -14.19
CA HIS A 466 14.97 -3.98 -14.51
C HIS A 466 14.90 -2.90 -13.43
N PHE A 467 14.01 -3.03 -12.44
CA PHE A 467 14.02 -2.17 -11.25
C PHE A 467 15.08 -2.60 -10.23
N PHE A 468 15.64 -3.81 -10.37
CA PHE A 468 16.73 -4.27 -9.52
C PHE A 468 18.04 -3.82 -10.15
N SER A 469 18.87 -3.11 -9.36
CA SER A 469 20.30 -3.16 -9.64
C SER A 469 20.68 -4.64 -9.59
N ALA A 470 21.18 -5.21 -10.70
CA ALA A 470 22.01 -6.38 -10.56
C ALA A 470 23.08 -6.01 -9.52
N PRO A 471 23.26 -6.76 -8.42
CA PRO A 471 24.45 -6.57 -7.61
C PRO A 471 25.62 -6.80 -8.56
N GLY A 472 26.32 -5.71 -8.87
CA GLY A 472 27.56 -5.78 -9.61
C GLY A 472 28.43 -6.84 -8.95
N THR A 473 28.87 -7.76 -9.81
CA THR A 473 29.88 -8.78 -9.57
C THR A 473 30.77 -8.46 -8.38
N ARG A 474 30.67 -9.31 -7.35
CA ARG A 474 31.62 -9.61 -6.26
C ARG A 474 32.98 -8.88 -6.27
N GLU A 475 33.01 -7.55 -6.25
CA GLU A 475 34.21 -6.75 -6.07
C GLU A 475 33.85 -5.49 -5.28
N SER A 476 34.70 -5.15 -4.31
CA SER A 476 34.58 -4.07 -3.34
C SER A 476 33.47 -4.18 -2.26
N LEU A 477 33.37 -5.33 -1.60
CA LEU A 477 33.18 -5.33 -0.13
C LEU A 477 34.52 -4.94 0.51
N GLY A 478 34.85 -3.66 0.40
CA GLY A 478 36.04 -3.08 0.97
C GLY A 478 35.89 -1.58 0.92
N GLN A 479 35.83 -0.96 2.10
CA GLN A 479 35.77 0.50 2.31
C GLN A 479 34.37 1.15 2.23
N ALA A 480 33.51 0.77 3.17
CA ALA A 480 32.47 1.67 3.67
C ALA A 480 32.34 1.57 5.21
N GLU A 481 33.46 1.40 5.90
CA GLU A 481 33.59 1.74 7.32
C GLU A 481 34.43 3.02 7.41
N ASP A 482 33.81 4.21 7.38
CA ASP A 482 34.25 5.43 8.11
C ASP A 482 33.44 6.70 7.73
N HIS A 483 32.10 6.62 7.76
CA HIS A 483 31.27 7.85 7.77
C HIS A 483 30.37 8.00 9.00
N GLY A 484 30.51 7.12 9.99
CA GLY A 484 29.83 7.23 11.29
C GLY A 484 30.54 8.12 12.33
N GLN A 485 31.85 8.35 12.23
CA GLN A 485 32.60 9.04 13.30
C GLN A 485 32.85 10.54 13.12
N LYS A 486 32.60 11.12 11.92
CA LYS A 486 32.80 12.57 11.72
C LYS A 486 31.64 13.44 12.21
N SER A 487 30.43 12.91 12.44
CA SER A 487 29.32 13.70 13.01
C SER A 487 29.36 13.78 14.54
N ALA A 488 29.93 12.79 15.23
CA ALA A 488 30.07 12.79 16.68
C ALA A 488 31.18 13.74 17.19
N ARG A 489 32.29 13.89 16.45
CA ARG A 489 33.39 14.79 16.83
C ARG A 489 33.05 16.28 16.68
N ARG A 490 32.16 16.66 15.76
CA ARG A 490 31.71 18.07 15.64
C ARG A 490 30.79 18.50 16.78
N ARG A 491 30.04 17.59 17.40
CA ARG A 491 29.19 17.92 18.57
C ARG A 491 29.97 18.06 19.88
N ARG A 492 31.11 17.36 20.04
CA ARG A 492 31.95 17.52 21.25
C ARG A 492 32.81 18.79 21.25
N ARG A 493 33.24 19.32 20.10
CA ARG A 493 34.04 20.56 20.06
C ARG A 493 33.25 21.86 20.30
N ARG A 494 31.92 21.85 20.20
CA ARG A 494 31.09 23.04 20.49
C ARG A 494 30.63 23.17 21.95
N ARG A 495 30.84 22.15 22.79
CA ARG A 495 30.54 22.23 24.24
C ARG A 495 31.75 22.55 25.13
N GLY A 496 32.96 22.65 24.57
CA GLY A 496 34.18 22.95 25.33
C GLY A 496 34.73 24.37 25.20
N LYS A 497 33.93 25.35 24.75
CA LYS A 497 34.38 26.77 24.63
C LYS A 497 33.45 27.79 25.31
N ARG A 498 32.73 27.35 26.35
CA ARG A 498 32.04 28.24 27.29
C ARG A 498 32.11 27.65 28.69
N GLN A 499 33.32 27.65 29.24
CA GLN A 499 33.60 27.55 30.67
C GLN A 499 35.08 27.90 30.89
N GLU A 500 35.35 29.18 30.72
CA GLU A 500 36.38 30.06 31.28
C GLU A 500 35.82 31.47 31.03
#